data_AF-A0A352SDN9-F1
#
_entry.id   AF-A0A352SDN9-F1
#
_cell.length_a   1.000
_cell.length_b   1.000
_cell.length_c   1.000
_cell.angle_alpha   90.00
_cell.angle_beta   90.00
_cell.angle_gamma   90.00
#
_symmetry.space_group_name_H-M   'P 1'
#
loop_
_entity.id
_entity.type
_entity.pdbx_description
1 polymer ?
#
loop_
_entity_poly.entity_id
_entity_poly.type
_entity_poly.pdbx_seq_one_letter_code
_entity_poly.pdbx_strand_id
1 'polypeptide(L)'
;QVHVEVIDEGHVRVQGARGRPPGTHYKANATWQDGYQISPMMAIRGIDAPAKAHRTAEALLARTRRMMAEQGFGDYSATIVELLGCESHYGPHAREMPTREVVLRIGARHARAKALAILQRECASAGTSMAAGTRSSFSGRVDIQPVVKVFSFLVPKDAVPMTVELDNRRVALSSAAEVVAPQAAAPVALTDAPIPDGPRV
;
A
#
# COMPACT_ATOMS: atom_id res chain seq x y z
N GLN A 1 -28.48 -5.50 -21.34
CA GLN A 1 -27.41 -5.33 -22.35
C GLN A 1 -27.62 -3.99 -23.01
N VAL A 2 -26.57 -3.21 -23.26
CA VAL A 2 -26.69 -1.90 -23.92
C VAL A 2 -26.70 -2.12 -25.44
N HIS A 3 -27.68 -1.54 -26.13
CA HIS A 3 -27.82 -1.59 -27.58
C HIS A 3 -27.55 -0.21 -28.17
N VAL A 4 -26.78 -0.16 -29.25
CA VAL A 4 -26.44 1.07 -29.98
C VAL A 4 -26.86 0.91 -31.44
N GLU A 5 -27.69 1.81 -31.94
CA GLU A 5 -28.23 1.81 -33.30
C GLU A 5 -27.89 3.16 -33.97
N VAL A 6 -27.35 3.14 -35.19
CA VAL A 6 -27.15 4.37 -35.97
C VAL A 6 -28.51 4.83 -36.50
N ILE A 7 -28.88 6.08 -36.22
CA ILE A 7 -30.13 6.66 -36.72
C ILE A 7 -29.88 7.32 -38.08
N ASP A 8 -28.84 8.13 -38.20
CA ASP A 8 -28.43 8.84 -39.40
C ASP A 8 -26.95 9.29 -39.30
N GLU A 9 -26.49 10.09 -40.26
CA GLU A 9 -25.10 10.55 -40.33
C GLU A 9 -24.73 11.39 -39.11
N GLY A 10 -23.89 10.82 -38.24
CA GLY A 10 -23.40 11.47 -37.02
C GLY A 10 -24.26 11.24 -35.78
N HIS A 11 -25.39 10.53 -35.87
CA HIS A 11 -26.30 10.30 -34.74
C HIS A 11 -26.51 8.82 -34.42
N VAL A 12 -26.42 8.47 -33.14
CA VAL A 12 -26.68 7.13 -32.60
C VAL A 12 -27.71 7.15 -31.48
N ARG A 13 -28.54 6.11 -31.43
CA ARG A 13 -29.45 5.80 -30.33
C ARG A 13 -28.82 4.76 -29.42
N VAL A 14 -28.74 5.06 -28.13
CA VAL A 14 -28.26 4.13 -27.10
C VAL A 14 -29.42 3.74 -26.19
N GLN A 15 -29.71 2.44 -26.05
CA GLN A 15 -30.81 1.90 -25.22
C GLN A 15 -30.34 0.75 -24.33
N GLY A 16 -31.11 0.43 -23.28
CA GLY A 16 -30.84 -0.73 -22.40
C GLY A 16 -29.79 -0.50 -21.31
N ALA A 17 -29.29 0.73 -21.15
CA ALA A 17 -28.48 1.12 -20.00
C ALA A 17 -29.31 1.10 -18.71
N ARG A 18 -28.75 0.51 -17.65
CA ARG A 18 -29.35 0.47 -16.32
C ARG A 18 -28.35 1.11 -15.34
N GLY A 19 -28.84 1.95 -14.43
CA GLY A 19 -27.99 2.65 -13.47
C GLY A 19 -28.82 3.41 -12.43
N ARG A 20 -28.14 3.98 -11.43
CA ARG A 20 -28.75 4.90 -10.46
C ARG A 20 -28.62 6.34 -10.96
N PRO A 21 -29.56 7.23 -10.61
CA PRO A 21 -29.37 8.66 -10.90
C PRO A 21 -28.06 9.16 -10.25
N PRO A 22 -27.38 10.11 -10.89
CA PRO A 22 -26.13 10.64 -10.35
C PRO A 22 -26.41 11.39 -9.04
N GLY A 23 -25.59 11.15 -8.01
CA GLY A 23 -25.70 11.87 -6.74
C GLY A 23 -25.25 13.33 -6.82
N THR A 24 -25.34 14.04 -5.69
CA THR A 24 -24.92 15.44 -5.52
C THR A 24 -23.40 15.65 -5.39
N HIS A 25 -22.61 14.56 -5.36
CA HIS A 25 -21.17 14.60 -5.13
C HIS A 25 -20.38 13.88 -6.23
N TYR A 26 -19.15 14.34 -6.48
CA TYR A 26 -18.13 13.60 -7.21
C TYR A 26 -17.34 12.71 -6.26
N LYS A 27 -16.90 11.54 -6.73
CA LYS A 27 -15.85 10.77 -6.06
C LYS A 27 -14.51 11.37 -6.45
N ALA A 28 -13.80 11.92 -5.47
CA ALA A 28 -12.46 12.44 -5.63
C ALA A 28 -11.45 11.58 -4.87
N ASN A 29 -10.18 11.71 -5.24
CA ASN A 29 -9.08 11.29 -4.41
C ASN A 29 -8.04 12.41 -4.30
N ALA A 30 -7.29 12.39 -3.21
CA ALA A 30 -6.09 13.20 -3.06
C ALA A 30 -4.94 12.30 -2.62
N THR A 31 -3.74 12.62 -3.11
CA THR A 31 -2.50 11.95 -2.74
C THR A 31 -1.67 12.87 -1.84
N TRP A 32 -1.07 12.30 -0.80
CA TRP A 32 -0.17 13.00 0.10
C TRP A 32 1.11 12.19 0.32
N GLN A 33 2.26 12.85 0.20
CA GLN A 33 3.55 12.22 0.51
C GLN A 33 3.77 12.15 2.03
N ASP A 34 3.61 10.96 2.59
CA ASP A 34 3.69 10.66 4.02
C ASP A 34 5.05 10.07 4.42
N GLY A 35 6.11 10.84 4.18
CA GLY A 35 7.48 10.46 4.49
C GLY A 35 8.03 9.39 3.55
N TYR A 36 8.88 8.52 4.09
CA TYR A 36 9.64 7.52 3.35
C TYR A 36 9.62 6.17 4.05
N GLN A 37 9.92 5.12 3.28
CA GLN A 37 10.04 3.76 3.78
C GLN A 37 11.23 3.03 3.16
N ILE A 38 11.72 2.01 3.87
CA ILE A 38 12.72 1.06 3.39
C ILE A 38 12.38 -0.34 3.90
N SER A 39 12.75 -1.37 3.15
CA SER A 39 12.49 -2.77 3.52
C SER A 39 13.66 -3.71 3.20
N PRO A 40 14.85 -3.57 3.83
CA PRO A 40 15.95 -4.50 3.65
C PRO A 40 15.56 -5.96 3.96
N MET A 41 16.11 -6.87 3.16
CA MET A 41 15.93 -8.31 3.32
C MET A 41 17.28 -9.02 3.45
N MET A 42 17.36 -9.98 4.37
CA MET A 42 18.57 -10.77 4.66
C MET A 42 18.22 -12.25 4.74
N ALA A 43 19.08 -13.11 4.21
CA ALA A 43 18.96 -14.55 4.40
C ALA A 43 19.73 -14.96 5.64
N ILE A 44 19.12 -15.70 6.55
CA ILE A 44 19.77 -16.20 7.76
C ILE A 44 19.62 -17.73 7.79
N ARG A 45 20.75 -18.44 7.87
CA ARG A 45 20.80 -19.90 7.86
C ARG A 45 21.47 -20.48 9.10
N GLY A 46 21.20 -21.73 9.40
CA GLY A 46 21.81 -22.53 10.46
C GLY A 46 20.87 -22.75 11.65
N ILE A 47 21.44 -23.29 12.72
CA ILE A 47 20.73 -23.54 13.98
C ILE A 47 20.11 -22.24 14.49
N ASP A 48 18.87 -22.33 14.99
CA ASP A 48 18.09 -21.23 15.53
C ASP A 48 17.93 -20.04 14.57
N ALA A 49 17.81 -20.30 13.26
CA ALA A 49 17.67 -19.25 12.25
C ALA A 49 16.58 -18.21 12.58
N PRO A 50 15.38 -18.57 13.08
CA PRO A 50 14.38 -17.60 13.50
C PRO A 50 14.85 -16.71 14.66
N ALA A 51 15.42 -17.31 15.72
CA ALA A 51 15.90 -16.54 16.88
C ALA A 51 17.06 -15.60 16.49
N LYS A 52 17.99 -16.06 15.64
CA LYS A 52 19.08 -15.24 15.10
C LYS A 52 18.56 -14.08 14.26
N ALA A 53 17.51 -14.30 13.47
CA ALA A 53 16.87 -13.26 12.68
C ALA A 53 16.23 -12.19 13.56
N HIS A 54 15.46 -12.57 14.57
CA HIS A 54 14.91 -11.61 15.53
C HIS A 54 16.02 -10.80 16.23
N ARG A 55 17.05 -11.46 16.77
CA ARG A 55 18.15 -10.75 17.43
C ARG A 55 18.92 -9.82 16.49
N THR A 56 19.10 -10.21 15.23
CA THR A 56 19.74 -9.37 14.21
C THR A 56 18.89 -8.13 13.91
N ALA A 57 17.57 -8.29 13.79
CA ALA A 57 16.64 -7.18 13.56
C ALA A 57 16.64 -6.19 14.72
N GLU A 58 16.51 -6.69 15.96
CA GLU A 58 16.53 -5.86 17.17
C GLU A 58 17.85 -5.10 17.31
N ALA A 59 18.99 -5.76 17.05
CA ALA A 59 20.30 -5.13 17.12
C ALA A 59 20.46 -4.01 16.07
N LEU A 60 20.03 -4.25 14.83
CA LEU A 60 20.09 -3.25 13.76
C LEU A 60 19.19 -2.05 14.08
N LEU A 61 17.96 -2.29 14.51
CA LEU A 61 17.02 -1.22 14.86
C LEU A 61 17.53 -0.42 16.06
N ALA A 62 17.95 -1.06 17.15
CA ALA A 62 18.48 -0.36 18.32
C ALA A 62 19.73 0.47 18.01
N ARG A 63 20.67 -0.09 17.26
CA ARG A 63 21.91 0.60 16.85
C ARG A 63 21.61 1.81 15.96
N THR A 64 20.73 1.64 14.98
CA THR A 64 20.40 2.71 14.03
C THR A 64 19.55 3.80 14.67
N ARG A 65 18.68 3.48 15.65
CA ARG A 65 18.01 4.48 16.49
C ARG A 65 19.00 5.39 17.20
N ARG A 66 20.02 4.81 17.84
CA ARG A 66 21.09 5.60 18.49
C ARG A 66 21.81 6.50 17.49
N MET A 67 22.23 5.95 16.34
CA MET A 67 22.91 6.73 15.29
C MET A 67 22.02 7.84 14.70
N MET A 68 20.73 7.59 14.55
CA MET A 68 19.76 8.60 14.12
C MET A 68 19.68 9.74 15.13
N ALA A 69 19.54 9.42 16.42
CA ALA A 69 19.50 10.41 17.50
C ALA A 69 20.78 11.24 17.58
N GLU A 70 21.96 10.62 17.44
CA GLU A 70 23.26 11.30 17.39
C GLU A 70 23.37 12.31 16.23
N GLN A 71 22.61 12.11 15.15
CA GLN A 71 22.55 13.01 13.99
C GLN A 71 21.35 13.98 14.03
N GLY A 72 20.63 14.04 15.17
CA GLY A 72 19.47 14.92 15.35
C GLY A 72 18.22 14.48 14.58
N PHE A 73 18.15 13.23 14.12
CA PHE A 73 16.91 12.65 13.59
C PHE A 73 16.04 12.10 14.74
N GLY A 74 14.72 12.08 14.52
CA GLY A 74 13.78 11.40 15.40
C GLY A 74 13.84 9.88 15.26
N ASP A 75 13.06 9.17 16.08
CA ASP A 75 12.88 7.72 15.93
C ASP A 75 12.02 7.39 14.68
N TYR A 76 12.04 6.13 14.27
CA TYR A 76 11.17 5.58 13.25
C TYR A 76 9.69 5.88 13.55
N SER A 77 8.94 6.29 12.53
CA SER A 77 7.49 6.48 12.66
C SER A 77 6.74 5.14 12.67
N ALA A 78 7.34 4.08 12.12
CA ALA A 78 6.87 2.71 12.21
C ALA A 78 8.03 1.74 11.89
N THR A 79 8.03 0.58 12.53
CA THR A 79 8.93 -0.53 12.20
C THR A 79 8.15 -1.84 12.19
N ILE A 80 8.57 -2.78 11.35
CA ILE A 80 8.03 -4.14 11.29
C ILE A 80 9.17 -5.12 11.02
N VAL A 81 9.15 -6.26 11.72
CA VAL A 81 10.12 -7.35 11.57
C VAL A 81 9.34 -8.59 11.16
N GLU A 82 9.64 -9.11 9.98
CA GLU A 82 8.95 -10.28 9.42
C GLU A 82 9.96 -11.35 9.03
N LEU A 83 9.59 -12.60 9.27
CA LEU A 83 10.42 -13.75 8.95
C LEU A 83 9.64 -14.69 8.01
N LEU A 84 10.15 -14.87 6.80
CA LEU A 84 9.62 -15.88 5.87
C LEU A 84 10.34 -17.21 6.09
N GLY A 85 9.57 -18.30 6.09
CA GLY A 85 10.09 -19.66 6.30
C GLY A 85 9.89 -20.21 7.73
N CYS A 86 9.21 -19.48 8.61
CA CYS A 86 8.94 -19.89 10.01
C CYS A 86 7.51 -19.57 10.50
N GLU A 87 6.54 -19.43 9.59
CA GLU A 87 5.13 -19.10 9.92
C GLU A 87 4.92 -17.82 10.77
N SER A 88 5.86 -16.86 10.73
CA SER A 88 5.77 -15.65 11.59
C SER A 88 4.52 -14.79 11.40
N HIS A 89 3.85 -14.89 10.24
CA HIS A 89 2.62 -14.16 9.95
C HIS A 89 1.34 -14.79 10.53
N TYR A 90 1.40 -16.03 11.02
CA TYR A 90 0.24 -16.74 11.54
C TYR A 90 -0.06 -16.43 13.01
N GLY A 91 0.81 -15.65 13.68
CA GLY A 91 0.62 -15.24 15.07
C GLY A 91 0.39 -16.46 15.99
N PRO A 92 -0.68 -16.50 16.80
CA PRO A 92 -0.99 -17.64 17.67
C PRO A 92 -1.22 -18.97 16.95
N HIS A 93 -1.47 -18.95 15.64
CA HIS A 93 -1.72 -20.15 14.84
C HIS A 93 -0.45 -20.71 14.19
N ALA A 94 0.70 -20.06 14.39
CA ALA A 94 1.97 -20.53 13.87
C ALA A 94 2.35 -21.88 14.49
N ARG A 95 2.77 -22.81 13.64
CA ARG A 95 3.32 -24.10 14.04
C ARG A 95 4.81 -23.97 14.24
N GLU A 96 5.31 -24.64 15.26
CA GLU A 96 6.75 -24.73 15.46
C GLU A 96 7.36 -25.55 14.31
N MET A 97 8.26 -24.92 13.55
CA MET A 97 8.99 -25.57 12.47
C MET A 97 10.48 -25.60 12.82
N PRO A 98 11.18 -26.74 12.67
CA PRO A 98 12.62 -26.83 12.87
C PRO A 98 13.38 -26.22 11.68
N THR A 99 13.00 -25.00 11.27
CA THR A 99 13.57 -24.33 10.12
C THR A 99 14.99 -23.87 10.42
N ARG A 100 15.87 -24.13 9.46
CA ARG A 100 17.27 -23.69 9.50
C ARG A 100 17.54 -22.57 8.52
N GLU A 101 16.52 -22.06 7.83
CA GLU A 101 16.67 -21.01 6.84
C GLU A 101 15.46 -20.09 6.88
N VAL A 102 15.70 -18.80 7.08
CA VAL A 102 14.66 -17.77 7.05
C VAL A 102 15.10 -16.56 6.26
N VAL A 103 14.13 -15.86 5.69
CA VAL A 103 14.33 -14.51 5.16
C VAL A 103 13.85 -13.52 6.20
N LEU A 104 14.76 -12.72 6.74
CA LEU A 104 14.45 -11.59 7.60
C LEU A 104 14.14 -10.38 6.72
N ARG A 105 12.95 -9.79 6.89
CA ARG A 105 12.58 -8.47 6.36
C ARG A 105 12.43 -7.48 7.51
N ILE A 106 13.11 -6.34 7.40
CA ILE A 106 12.92 -5.22 8.34
C ILE A 106 12.27 -4.08 7.55
N GLY A 107 11.00 -3.81 7.77
CA GLY A 107 10.34 -2.62 7.25
C GLY A 107 10.48 -1.45 8.22
N ALA A 108 10.85 -0.28 7.74
CA ALA A 108 10.95 0.93 8.54
C ALA A 108 10.41 2.15 7.81
N ARG A 109 9.76 3.07 8.54
CA ARG A 109 9.26 4.35 8.04
C ARG A 109 9.86 5.51 8.82
N HIS A 110 10.08 6.63 8.14
CA HIS A 110 10.52 7.87 8.75
C HIS A 110 10.15 9.07 7.88
N ALA A 111 9.94 10.24 8.49
CA ALA A 111 9.59 11.48 7.79
C ALA A 111 10.71 11.99 6.85
N ARG A 112 11.97 11.66 7.17
CA ARG A 112 13.18 12.06 6.41
C ARG A 112 13.86 10.84 5.80
N ALA A 113 14.05 10.82 4.48
CA ALA A 113 14.80 9.77 3.78
C ALA A 113 16.24 9.62 4.30
N LYS A 114 16.90 10.74 4.66
CA LYS A 114 18.28 10.74 5.17
C LYS A 114 18.46 9.89 6.44
N ALA A 115 17.43 9.80 7.29
CA ALA A 115 17.47 8.97 8.49
C ALA A 115 17.46 7.47 8.12
N LEU A 116 16.60 7.07 7.17
CA LEU A 116 16.53 5.69 6.68
C LEU A 116 17.81 5.23 5.97
N ALA A 117 18.59 6.17 5.43
CA ALA A 117 19.89 5.87 4.84
C ALA A 117 20.90 5.32 5.86
N ILE A 118 20.71 5.58 7.16
CA ILE A 118 21.52 4.99 8.23
C ILE A 118 21.23 3.48 8.33
N LEU A 119 19.96 3.09 8.43
CA LEU A 119 19.55 1.67 8.42
C LEU A 119 20.00 0.97 7.13
N GLN A 120 19.80 1.62 5.98
CA GLN A 120 20.22 1.12 4.67
C GLN A 120 21.71 0.73 4.64
N ARG A 121 22.59 1.58 5.19
CA ARG A 121 24.04 1.33 5.25
C ARG A 121 24.40 0.25 6.26
N GLU A 122 23.81 0.28 7.46
CA GLU A 122 24.09 -0.70 8.50
C GLU A 122 23.66 -2.11 8.10
N CYS A 123 22.52 -2.26 7.41
CA CYS A 123 22.07 -3.57 6.90
C CYS A 123 23.07 -4.18 5.91
N ALA A 124 23.78 -3.39 5.10
CA ALA A 124 24.76 -3.91 4.16
C ALA A 124 25.93 -4.64 4.86
N SER A 125 26.30 -4.19 6.07
CA SER A 125 27.39 -4.78 6.87
C SER A 125 26.95 -5.99 7.71
N ALA A 126 25.65 -6.33 7.74
CA ALA A 126 25.14 -7.40 8.58
C ALA A 126 25.74 -8.78 8.24
N GLY A 127 26.15 -9.00 6.99
CA GLY A 127 26.73 -10.26 6.53
C GLY A 127 28.11 -10.56 7.13
N THR A 128 28.86 -9.55 7.55
CA THR A 128 30.22 -9.71 8.10
C THR A 128 30.29 -9.58 9.62
N SER A 129 29.31 -8.91 10.24
CA SER A 129 29.40 -8.46 11.64
C SER A 129 28.24 -8.93 12.54
N MET A 130 27.26 -9.67 12.00
CA MET A 130 26.10 -10.16 12.76
C MET A 130 26.09 -11.68 12.86
N ALA A 131 24.91 -12.28 13.11
CA ALA A 131 24.75 -13.70 13.39
C ALA A 131 25.42 -14.60 12.32
N ALA A 132 26.04 -15.68 12.77
CA ALA A 132 26.65 -16.66 11.88
C ALA A 132 25.62 -17.22 10.90
N GLY A 133 26.01 -17.32 9.63
CA GLY A 133 25.10 -17.70 8.56
C GLY A 133 24.17 -16.55 8.13
N THR A 134 24.59 -15.28 8.21
CA THR A 134 23.85 -14.14 7.62
C THR A 134 24.36 -13.82 6.22
N ARG A 135 23.47 -13.45 5.30
CA ARG A 135 23.77 -12.86 4.00
C ARG A 135 23.01 -11.55 3.97
N SER A 136 23.73 -10.43 3.97
CA SER A 136 23.17 -9.08 4.20
C SER A 136 22.24 -8.59 3.11
N SER A 137 22.26 -9.19 1.93
CA SER A 137 21.40 -8.77 0.83
C SER A 137 21.06 -9.92 -0.11
N PHE A 138 19.80 -9.93 -0.55
CA PHE A 138 19.32 -10.71 -1.70
C PHE A 138 19.59 -10.02 -3.03
N SER A 139 19.58 -8.69 -3.05
CA SER A 139 19.83 -7.85 -4.22
C SER A 139 20.34 -6.49 -3.75
N GLY A 140 21.54 -6.11 -4.19
CA GLY A 140 22.12 -4.77 -4.01
C GLY A 140 21.89 -4.09 -2.65
N ARG A 141 21.83 -2.77 -2.67
CA ARG A 141 21.37 -1.94 -1.54
C ARG A 141 19.91 -1.61 -1.79
N VAL A 142 19.04 -1.83 -0.81
CA VAL A 142 17.59 -1.58 -0.96
C VAL A 142 17.29 -0.10 -1.04
N ASP A 143 16.50 0.33 -2.02
CA ASP A 143 16.13 1.73 -2.21
C ASP A 143 15.15 2.24 -1.15
N ILE A 144 15.31 3.52 -0.80
CA ILE A 144 14.38 4.25 0.04
C ILE A 144 13.31 4.86 -0.87
N GLN A 145 12.05 4.56 -0.58
CA GLN A 145 10.91 4.95 -1.42
C GLN A 145 10.02 5.96 -0.69
N PRO A 146 9.45 6.96 -1.37
CA PRO A 146 8.42 7.81 -0.79
C PRO A 146 7.17 6.98 -0.47
N VAL A 147 6.48 7.31 0.62
CA VAL A 147 5.17 6.72 0.93
C VAL A 147 4.09 7.68 0.45
N VAL A 148 3.24 7.25 -0.48
CA VAL A 148 2.11 8.06 -0.94
C VAL A 148 0.83 7.49 -0.33
N LYS A 149 0.13 8.30 0.47
CA LYS A 149 -1.21 7.98 0.99
C LYS A 149 -2.27 8.49 0.04
N VAL A 150 -3.29 7.69 -0.21
CA VAL A 150 -4.47 8.06 -0.97
C VAL A 150 -5.64 8.24 0.00
N PHE A 151 -6.31 9.38 -0.10
CA PHE A 151 -7.56 9.64 0.60
C PHE A 151 -8.68 9.72 -0.43
N SER A 152 -9.72 8.92 -0.26
CA SER A 152 -10.93 8.98 -1.08
C SER A 152 -12.01 9.74 -0.34
N PHE A 153 -12.65 10.69 -0.99
CA PHE A 153 -13.70 11.51 -0.40
C PHE A 153 -14.71 11.95 -1.45
N LEU A 154 -15.84 12.46 -0.97
CA LEU A 154 -16.88 13.04 -1.80
C LEU A 154 -16.72 14.56 -1.84
N VAL A 155 -16.83 15.14 -3.03
CA VAL A 155 -16.80 16.61 -3.22
C VAL A 155 -18.14 17.07 -3.76
N PRO A 156 -18.80 18.06 -3.14
CA PRO A 156 -20.01 18.66 -3.68
C PRO A 156 -19.81 19.12 -5.12
N LYS A 157 -20.74 18.77 -6.02
CA LYS A 157 -20.60 19.10 -7.45
C LYS A 157 -20.63 20.61 -7.73
N ASP A 158 -21.30 21.39 -6.89
CA ASP A 158 -21.39 22.85 -6.95
C ASP A 158 -20.05 23.55 -6.63
N ALA A 159 -19.17 22.89 -5.88
CA ALA A 159 -17.82 23.39 -5.57
C ALA A 159 -16.81 23.16 -6.70
N VAL A 160 -17.14 22.35 -7.72
CA VAL A 160 -16.23 21.98 -8.81
C VAL A 160 -16.89 22.26 -10.16
N PRO A 161 -16.77 23.49 -10.70
CA PRO A 161 -17.35 23.83 -12.00
C PRO A 161 -16.71 22.97 -13.10
N MET A 162 -17.55 22.39 -13.95
CA MET A 162 -17.08 21.56 -15.04
C MET A 162 -16.91 22.40 -16.31
N THR A 163 -15.89 22.12 -17.09
CA THR A 163 -15.67 22.76 -18.38
C THR A 163 -15.34 21.73 -19.44
N VAL A 164 -15.99 21.84 -20.59
CA VAL A 164 -15.72 21.01 -21.77
C VAL A 164 -15.00 21.86 -22.81
N GLU A 165 -13.94 21.32 -23.39
CA GLU A 165 -13.23 21.92 -24.51
C GLU A 165 -13.32 21.02 -25.73
N LEU A 166 -13.86 21.56 -26.82
CA LEU A 166 -14.00 20.87 -28.11
C LEU A 166 -13.79 21.88 -29.24
N ASP A 167 -12.99 21.55 -30.25
CA ASP A 167 -12.72 22.42 -31.42
C ASP A 167 -12.32 23.86 -31.03
N ASN A 168 -11.41 24.01 -30.06
CA ASN A 168 -10.99 25.29 -29.48
C ASN A 168 -12.13 26.14 -28.87
N ARG A 169 -13.31 25.55 -28.62
CA ARG A 169 -14.41 26.19 -27.89
C ARG A 169 -14.48 25.63 -26.49
N ARG A 170 -14.55 26.54 -25.52
CA ARG A 170 -14.64 26.23 -24.10
C ARG A 170 -16.05 26.53 -23.59
N VAL A 171 -16.76 25.51 -23.11
CA VAL A 171 -18.12 25.63 -22.57
C VAL A 171 -18.12 25.25 -21.10
N ALA A 172 -18.47 26.21 -20.23
CA ALA A 172 -18.69 25.94 -18.83
C ALA A 172 -20.06 25.28 -18.64
N LEU A 173 -20.11 24.17 -17.91
CA LEU A 173 -21.33 23.45 -17.58
C LEU A 173 -21.64 23.66 -16.10
N SER A 174 -22.87 24.11 -15.80
CA SER A 174 -23.35 24.33 -14.44
C SER A 174 -23.49 23.02 -13.64
N SER A 175 -23.63 21.88 -14.32
CA SER A 175 -23.51 20.55 -13.73
C SER A 175 -23.07 19.52 -14.78
N ALA A 176 -22.41 18.44 -14.35
CA ALA A 176 -22.05 17.32 -15.23
C ALA A 176 -23.22 16.41 -15.60
N ALA A 177 -24.27 16.41 -14.79
CA ALA A 177 -25.51 15.67 -15.02
C ALA A 177 -26.59 16.22 -14.11
N GLU A 178 -27.83 16.29 -14.61
CA GLU A 178 -28.99 16.67 -13.80
C GLU A 178 -29.12 15.73 -12.60
N VAL A 179 -29.05 16.31 -11.42
CA VAL A 179 -29.18 15.57 -10.16
C VAL A 179 -30.66 15.41 -9.87
N VAL A 180 -31.18 14.20 -10.05
CA VAL A 180 -32.50 13.84 -9.51
C VAL A 180 -32.29 13.41 -8.05
N ALA A 181 -33.18 13.85 -7.15
CA ALA A 181 -33.11 13.52 -5.73
C ALA A 181 -32.79 12.02 -5.53
N PRO A 182 -31.83 11.67 -4.66
CA PRO A 182 -31.42 10.29 -4.50
C PRO A 182 -32.60 9.48 -4.00
N GLN A 183 -33.11 8.57 -4.85
CA GLN A 183 -33.98 7.52 -4.36
C GLN A 183 -33.07 6.58 -3.56
N ALA A 184 -33.27 6.55 -2.23
CA ALA A 184 -32.53 5.68 -1.34
C ALA A 184 -32.61 4.25 -1.90
N ALA A 185 -31.48 3.73 -2.39
CA ALA A 185 -31.42 2.34 -2.73
C ALA A 185 -31.57 1.56 -1.42
N ALA A 186 -32.47 0.58 -1.39
CA ALA A 186 -32.45 -0.42 -0.34
C ALA A 186 -31.01 -0.94 -0.22
N PRO A 187 -30.46 -1.07 1.01
CA PRO A 187 -29.13 -1.63 1.20
C PRO A 187 -29.07 -2.94 0.41
N VAL A 188 -28.01 -3.10 -0.40
CA VAL A 188 -27.72 -4.42 -0.96
C VAL A 188 -27.41 -5.27 0.26
N ALA A 189 -28.33 -6.17 0.59
CA ALA A 189 -28.07 -7.17 1.60
C ALA A 189 -26.78 -7.86 1.17
N LEU A 190 -25.75 -7.79 2.02
CA LEU A 190 -24.64 -8.71 1.91
C LEU A 190 -25.28 -10.08 2.02
N THR A 191 -25.32 -10.84 0.93
CA THR A 191 -25.74 -12.23 1.02
C THR A 191 -24.72 -12.91 1.93
N ASP A 192 -25.21 -13.58 2.97
CA ASP A 192 -24.45 -14.53 3.80
C ASP A 192 -24.08 -15.76 2.95
N ALA A 193 -23.41 -15.53 1.82
CA ALA A 193 -22.83 -16.61 1.06
C ALA A 193 -21.84 -17.30 2.00
N PRO A 194 -21.99 -18.62 2.24
CA PRO A 194 -21.10 -19.33 3.13
C PRO A 194 -19.66 -19.13 2.66
N ILE A 195 -18.78 -18.83 3.61
CA ILE A 195 -17.34 -18.82 3.38
C ILE A 195 -17.00 -20.21 2.84
N PRO A 196 -16.37 -20.34 1.66
CA PRO A 196 -16.02 -21.65 1.12
C PRO A 196 -15.16 -22.43 2.13
N ASP A 197 -15.55 -23.67 2.44
CA ASP A 197 -14.91 -24.54 3.45
C ASP A 197 -13.47 -24.99 3.09
N GLY A 198 -12.86 -24.44 2.04
CA GLY A 198 -11.55 -24.87 1.60
C GLY A 198 -10.81 -23.85 0.72
N PRO A 199 -9.48 -24.00 0.61
CA PRO A 199 -8.67 -23.16 -0.26
C PRO A 199 -9.12 -23.33 -1.71
N ARG A 200 -9.40 -22.21 -2.38
CA ARG A 200 -9.49 -22.18 -3.84
C ARG A 200 -8.06 -22.08 -4.38
N VAL A 201 -7.66 -23.10 -5.14
CA VAL A 201 -6.43 -23.11 -5.93
C VAL A 201 -6.57 -22.14 -7.09
#